data_AF-W1XRD4-F1
#
_entry.id   AF-W1XRD4-F1
#
_cell.length_a   1.000
_cell.length_b   1.000
_cell.length_c   1.000
_cell.angle_alpha   90.00
_cell.angle_beta   90.00
_cell.angle_gamma   90.00
#
_symmetry.space_group_name_H-M   'P 1'
#
loop_
_entity.id
_entity.type
_entity.pdbx_description
1 polymer ?
#
loop_
_entity_poly.entity_id
_entity_poly.type
_entity_poly.pdbx_seq_one_letter_code
_entity_poly.pdbx_strand_id
1 'polypeptide(L)'
;TTAITNYDIHDIARASITYDVSKYFVIHNIPAQRELAATIMEHWKSGFGSTYNPDRKDAFTGVKLVNSIAVAVRTIEELEGVKPIVAT
;
A
#
# COMPACT_ATOMS: atom_id res chain seq x y z
N THR A 1 9.34 18.04 2.29
CA THR A 1 8.30 17.11 1.80
C THR A 1 8.95 16.15 0.83
N THR A 2 8.58 14.88 0.86
CA THR A 2 9.13 13.84 -0.03
C THR A 2 8.14 13.53 -1.15
N ALA A 3 8.59 12.81 -2.18
CA ALA A 3 7.74 12.28 -3.23
C ALA A 3 7.62 10.77 -3.07
N ILE A 4 6.48 10.21 -3.48
CA ILE A 4 6.33 8.77 -3.63
C ILE A 4 7.01 8.37 -4.93
N THR A 5 7.94 7.43 -4.88
CA THR A 5 8.48 6.83 -6.10
C THR A 5 7.64 5.62 -6.48
N ASN A 6 7.46 5.41 -7.78
CA ASN A 6 6.75 4.24 -8.28
C ASN A 6 7.45 2.92 -7.85
N TYR A 7 8.78 2.91 -7.83
CA TYR A 7 9.57 1.75 -7.44
C TYR A 7 9.31 1.32 -5.99
N ASP A 8 9.24 2.26 -5.05
CA ASP A 8 8.99 1.93 -3.63
C ASP A 8 7.64 1.21 -3.44
N ILE A 9 6.60 1.59 -4.20
CA ILE A 9 5.30 0.92 -4.14
C ILE A 9 5.44 -0.54 -4.59
N HIS A 10 6.13 -0.78 -5.71
CA HIS A 10 6.30 -2.12 -6.27
C HIS A 10 7.20 -3.02 -5.42
N ASP A 11 8.34 -2.50 -4.98
CA ASP A 11 9.36 -3.30 -4.32
C ASP A 11 8.89 -3.74 -2.94
N ILE A 12 8.31 -2.83 -2.16
CA ILE A 12 7.80 -3.15 -0.82
C ILE A 12 6.52 -3.99 -0.93
N ALA A 13 5.67 -3.79 -1.94
CA ALA A 13 4.50 -4.65 -2.16
C ALA A 13 4.91 -6.12 -2.41
N ARG A 14 5.92 -6.34 -3.25
CA ARG A 14 6.46 -7.68 -3.50
C ARG A 14 7.07 -8.29 -2.25
N ALA A 15 7.92 -7.54 -1.55
CA ALA A 15 8.53 -8.00 -0.30
C ALA A 15 7.46 -8.36 0.75
N SER A 16 6.42 -7.53 0.88
CA SER A 16 5.31 -7.77 1.81
C SER A 16 4.65 -9.12 1.56
N ILE A 17 4.39 -9.50 0.31
CA ILE A 17 3.83 -10.81 -0.01
C ILE A 17 4.83 -11.95 0.22
N THR A 18 6.09 -11.76 -0.16
CA THR A 18 7.13 -12.78 0.04
C THR A 18 7.24 -13.19 1.51
N TYR A 19 7.04 -12.27 2.44
CA TYR A 19 7.13 -12.50 3.88
C TYR A 19 5.76 -12.60 4.58
N ASP A 20 4.67 -12.79 3.83
CA ASP A 20 3.31 -12.95 4.35
C ASP A 20 2.84 -11.79 5.28
N VAL A 21 3.27 -10.57 4.96
CA VAL A 21 2.84 -9.35 5.65
C VAL A 21 1.37 -9.07 5.29
N SER A 22 0.52 -8.97 6.31
CA SER A 22 -0.94 -8.86 6.11
C SER A 22 -1.37 -7.59 5.35
N LYS A 23 -0.69 -6.45 5.59
CA LYS A 23 -0.96 -5.16 4.92
C LYS A 23 0.30 -4.32 4.77
N TYR A 24 0.44 -3.69 3.60
CA TYR A 24 1.41 -2.63 3.34
C TYR A 24 0.69 -1.27 3.19
N PHE A 25 1.00 -0.33 4.09
CA PHE A 25 0.41 1.01 4.05
C PHE A 25 1.36 2.00 3.37
N VAL A 26 0.91 2.59 2.26
CA VAL A 26 1.53 3.78 1.66
C VAL A 26 0.90 5.01 2.33
N ILE A 27 1.71 5.84 2.97
CA ILE A 27 1.24 6.97 3.78
C ILE A 27 1.76 8.27 3.19
N HIS A 28 0.87 9.19 2.82
CA HIS A 28 1.28 10.50 2.34
C HIS A 28 0.23 11.58 2.60
N ASN A 29 0.62 12.77 3.07
CA ASN A 29 -0.31 13.85 3.42
C ASN A 29 -0.71 14.74 2.22
N ILE A 30 0.12 14.84 1.17
CA ILE A 30 -0.21 15.61 -0.05
C ILE A 30 -1.21 14.83 -0.94
N PRO A 31 -2.37 15.41 -1.31
CA PRO A 31 -3.36 14.79 -2.19
C PRO A 31 -2.82 14.34 -3.54
N ALA A 32 -2.08 15.20 -4.26
CA ALA A 32 -1.54 14.87 -5.58
C ALA A 32 -0.61 13.64 -5.58
N GLN A 33 0.16 13.43 -4.50
CA GLN A 33 0.99 12.23 -4.35
C GLN A 33 0.14 10.99 -4.10
N ARG A 34 -0.94 11.11 -3.32
CA ARG A 34 -1.90 10.02 -3.14
C ARG A 34 -2.64 9.68 -4.44
N GLU A 35 -3.03 10.68 -5.23
CA GLU A 35 -3.66 10.47 -6.53
C GLU A 35 -2.74 9.69 -7.46
N LEU A 36 -1.47 10.10 -7.57
CA LEU A 36 -0.45 9.36 -8.32
C LEU A 36 -0.33 7.89 -7.86
N ALA A 37 -0.21 7.66 -6.55
CA ALA A 37 -0.12 6.32 -5.99
C ALA A 37 -1.39 5.49 -6.26
N ALA A 38 -2.57 6.10 -6.16
CA ALA A 38 -3.85 5.45 -6.44
C ALA A 38 -3.94 5.01 -7.90
N THR A 39 -3.56 5.86 -8.86
CA THR A 39 -3.53 5.51 -10.29
C THR A 39 -2.58 4.34 -10.58
N ILE A 40 -1.39 4.34 -9.97
CA ILE A 40 -0.45 3.22 -10.08
C ILE A 40 -1.08 1.94 -9.53
N MET A 41 -1.65 2.00 -8.32
CA MET A 41 -2.27 0.84 -7.68
C MET A 41 -3.44 0.27 -8.49
N GLU A 42 -4.30 1.13 -9.03
CA GLU A 42 -5.45 0.73 -9.84
C GLU A 42 -5.02 0.01 -11.13
N HIS A 43 -3.99 0.52 -11.81
CA HIS A 43 -3.45 -0.09 -13.01
C HIS A 43 -3.03 -1.56 -12.80
N TRP A 44 -2.44 -1.87 -11.64
CA TRP A 44 -1.95 -3.22 -11.31
C TRP A 44 -2.97 -4.11 -10.60
N LYS A 45 -3.95 -3.54 -9.89
CA LYS A 45 -5.01 -4.31 -9.21
C LYS A 45 -6.13 -4.77 -10.13
N SER A 46 -6.62 -3.86 -10.97
CA SER A 46 -7.83 -4.02 -11.77
C SER A 46 -7.68 -3.60 -13.24
N GLY A 47 -6.65 -2.81 -13.55
CA GLY A 47 -6.34 -2.39 -14.92
C GLY A 47 -5.64 -3.45 -15.76
N PHE A 48 -5.22 -3.08 -16.97
CA PHE A 48 -4.52 -3.96 -17.92
C PHE A 48 -3.27 -4.64 -17.33
N GLY A 49 -2.54 -3.97 -16.43
CA GLY A 49 -1.39 -4.56 -15.76
C GLY A 49 -1.74 -5.84 -14.99
N SER A 50 -2.97 -5.94 -14.49
CA SER A 50 -3.47 -7.10 -13.73
C SER A 50 -3.72 -8.35 -14.59
N THR A 51 -3.95 -8.18 -15.90
CA THR A 51 -4.14 -9.31 -16.84
C THR A 51 -2.83 -9.73 -17.50
N TYR A 52 -1.88 -8.80 -17.62
CA TYR A 52 -0.56 -9.04 -18.20
C TYR A 52 0.41 -9.73 -17.23
N ASN A 53 0.37 -9.39 -15.93
CA ASN A 53 1.24 -9.99 -14.92
C ASN A 53 0.47 -10.32 -13.62
N PRO A 54 0.01 -11.57 -13.46
CA PRO A 54 -0.73 -12.02 -12.28
C PRO A 54 0.03 -11.82 -10.97
N ASP A 55 1.34 -12.09 -10.94
CA ASP A 55 2.16 -11.94 -9.72
C ASP A 55 2.17 -10.48 -9.21
N ARG A 56 2.13 -9.50 -10.13
CA ARG A 56 2.02 -8.08 -9.76
C ARG A 56 0.64 -7.72 -9.23
N LYS A 57 -0.42 -8.34 -9.73
CA LYS A 57 -1.75 -8.16 -9.17
C LYS A 57 -1.79 -8.65 -7.73
N ASP A 58 -1.26 -9.84 -7.49
CA ASP A 58 -1.21 -10.45 -6.17
C ASP A 58 -0.45 -9.53 -5.22
N ALA A 59 0.75 -9.08 -5.59
CA ALA A 59 1.58 -8.13 -4.83
C ALA A 59 0.80 -6.91 -4.31
N PHE A 60 -0.12 -6.38 -5.12
CA PHE A 60 -0.86 -5.18 -4.76
C PHE A 60 -2.07 -5.44 -3.86
N THR A 61 -2.56 -6.67 -3.73
CA THR A 61 -3.77 -7.03 -2.97
C THR A 61 -3.70 -6.56 -1.51
N GLY A 62 -2.52 -6.63 -0.88
CA GLY A 62 -2.27 -6.17 0.49
C GLY A 62 -2.01 -4.67 0.65
N VAL A 63 -1.90 -3.90 -0.44
CA VAL A 63 -1.47 -2.48 -0.40
C VAL A 63 -2.66 -1.55 -0.14
N LYS A 64 -2.52 -0.65 0.83
CA LYS A 64 -3.52 0.35 1.21
C LYS A 64 -2.91 1.76 1.28
N LEU A 65 -3.60 2.74 0.72
CA LEU A 65 -3.16 4.14 0.70
C LEU A 65 -3.93 4.94 1.75
N VAL A 66 -3.22 5.67 2.61
CA VAL A 66 -3.82 6.51 3.66
C VAL A 66 -3.12 7.86 3.77
N ASN A 67 -3.75 8.82 4.44
CA ASN A 67 -3.24 10.19 4.54
C ASN A 67 -2.31 10.43 5.75
N SER A 68 -2.25 9.50 6.71
CA SER A 68 -1.50 9.65 7.96
C SER A 68 -1.27 8.30 8.64
N ILE A 69 -0.25 8.26 9.52
CA ILE A 69 0.02 7.11 10.39
C ILE A 69 -1.13 6.83 11.36
N ALA A 70 -1.82 7.87 11.85
CA ALA A 70 -2.97 7.71 12.73
C ALA A 70 -4.10 6.91 12.06
N VAL A 71 -4.36 7.16 10.77
CA VAL A 71 -5.36 6.39 10.00
C VAL A 71 -4.91 4.94 9.78
N ALA A 72 -3.61 4.68 9.57
CA ALA A 72 -3.09 3.32 9.48
C ALA A 72 -3.27 2.56 10.79
N VAL A 73 -2.88 3.15 11.93
CA VAL A 73 -3.03 2.57 13.27
C VAL A 73 -4.50 2.25 13.57
N ARG A 74 -5.40 3.21 13.32
CA ARG A 74 -6.84 3.01 13.52
C ARG A 74 -7.39 1.89 12.62
N THR A 75 -6.94 1.82 11.36
CA THR A 75 -7.34 0.74 10.46
C THR A 75 -6.92 -0.62 11.01
N ILE A 76 -5.70 -0.74 11.55
CA ILE A 76 -5.21 -2.00 12.12
C ILE A 76 -6.01 -2.35 13.38
N GLU A 77 -6.27 -1.38 14.26
CA GLU A 77 -7.07 -1.58 15.47
C GLU A 77 -8.51 -2.04 15.15
N GLU A 78 -9.13 -1.48 14.11
CA GLU A 78 -10.46 -1.91 13.65
C GLU A 78 -10.46 -3.33 13.06
N LEU A 79 -9.36 -3.76 12.43
CA LEU A 79 -9.24 -5.09 11.82
C LEU A 79 -8.88 -6.18 12.84
N GLU A 80 -7.95 -5.89 13.74
CA GLU A 80 -7.36 -6.86 14.66
C GLU A 80 -7.98 -6.78 16.08
N GLY A 81 -8.83 -5.79 16.34
CA GLY A 81 -9.43 -5.53 17.65
C GLY A 81 -8.46 -4.99 18.71
N VAL A 82 -7.18 -4.80 18.34
CA VAL A 82 -6.13 -4.31 19.24
C VAL A 82 -5.25 -3.28 18.54
N LYS A 83 -4.82 -2.26 19.27
CA LYS A 83 -3.92 -1.24 18.73
C LYS A 83 -2.54 -1.85 18.43
N PRO A 84 -1.94 -1.60 17.25
CA PRO A 84 -0.61 -2.10 16.93
C PRO A 84 0.49 -1.41 17.75
N ILE A 85 1.61 -2.10 17.89
CA ILE A 85 2.87 -1.51 18.36
C ILE A 85 3.49 -0.72 17.20
N VAL A 86 3.84 0.54 17.46
CA VAL A 86 4.54 1.39 16.49
C VAL A 86 6.03 1.42 16.84
N ALA A 87 6.87 0.90 15.94
CA ALA A 87 8.32 1.00 16.05
C ALA A 87 8.80 2.23 15.27
N THR A 88 9.73 3.01 15.85
CA THR A 88 10.30 4.24 15.30
C THR A 88 11.81 4.21 15.31
#